data_AF-A0A8J5JBW8-F1
#
_entry.id   AF-A0A8J5JBW8-F1
#
_cell.length_a   1.000
_cell.length_b   1.000
_cell.length_c   1.000
_cell.angle_alpha   90.00
_cell.angle_beta   90.00
_cell.angle_gamma   90.00
#
_symmetry.space_group_name_H-M   'P 1'
#
loop_
_entity.id
_entity.type
_entity.pdbx_description
1 polymer ?
#
loop_
_entity_poly.entity_id
_entity_poly.type
_entity_poly.pdbx_seq_one_letter_code
_entity_poly.pdbx_strand_id
1 'polypeptide(L)'
;MKSAAIVSAVLLLAGVAADTTSTTFPGRCETTKDCNSYGSNYACVSVDTSVAGLEQLSMCIPGDQVCSGRIAGLCPTFTSWPSNYRIIQPICAFVEVDNCDQQFNVTVTSSAGSTVDDDGDITVSDANGTGTVQCYQRNFTVNDEYVVVNGIYQCLDEAKYVDNNGGYIKNITNTVVKQCGWNATSQTLCSGHGTCSPLVDFAQDYECKCNAGYNASDYCNAVTSNDCSSVSQCGTEGTCDFGKGTTTGECACDKGAKGNQCMQCDASASSDVVCNGHGTCGTNGVCTCSSGYNGTFCGDSTGTEGTSLSPSAATSVKMAISTIVAALLMAAFA
;
A
#
# COMPACT_ATOMS: atom_id res chain seq x y z
N MET A 1 -46.96 18.99 18.24
CA MET A 1 -46.11 17.77 18.28
C MET A 1 -46.10 17.21 16.88
N LYS A 2 -45.10 17.56 16.07
CA LYS A 2 -44.96 17.13 14.67
C LYS A 2 -43.81 16.13 14.62
N SER A 3 -44.13 14.91 14.26
CA SER A 3 -43.21 13.77 14.22
C SER A 3 -42.19 13.95 13.10
N ALA A 4 -40.90 13.93 13.45
CA ALA A 4 -39.81 13.87 12.50
C ALA A 4 -39.67 12.41 12.02
N ALA A 5 -39.83 12.21 10.71
CA ALA A 5 -39.50 10.94 10.06
C ALA A 5 -37.98 10.87 9.88
N ILE A 6 -37.35 9.90 10.53
CA ILE A 6 -35.93 9.56 10.32
C ILE A 6 -35.86 8.79 9.01
N VAL A 7 -35.35 9.44 7.97
CA VAL A 7 -34.95 8.77 6.72
C VAL A 7 -33.53 8.25 6.95
N SER A 8 -33.40 6.98 7.33
CA SER A 8 -32.11 6.29 7.31
C SER A 8 -31.70 6.05 5.85
N ALA A 9 -30.74 6.83 5.37
CA ALA A 9 -30.02 6.53 4.15
C ALA A 9 -29.05 5.37 4.44
N VAL A 10 -29.43 4.16 4.02
CA VAL A 10 -28.50 3.03 3.94
C VAL A 10 -27.64 3.24 2.70
N LEU A 11 -26.40 3.71 2.89
CA LEU A 11 -25.37 3.70 1.87
C LEU A 11 -24.95 2.25 1.63
N LEU A 12 -25.43 1.68 0.52
CA LEU A 12 -24.87 0.45 -0.05
C LEU A 12 -23.53 0.80 -0.70
N LEU A 13 -22.45 0.70 0.06
CA LEU A 13 -21.11 0.62 -0.52
C LEU A 13 -21.00 -0.76 -1.18
N ALA A 14 -20.92 -0.78 -2.51
CA ALA A 14 -20.50 -1.97 -3.23
C ALA A 14 -19.06 -2.29 -2.77
N GLY A 15 -18.94 -3.32 -1.92
CA GLY A 15 -17.62 -3.84 -1.55
C GLY A 15 -16.92 -4.31 -2.82
N VAL A 16 -15.78 -3.71 -3.12
CA VAL A 16 -14.85 -4.25 -4.11
C VAL A 16 -14.36 -5.57 -3.52
N ALA A 17 -14.78 -6.70 -4.10
CA ALA A 17 -14.19 -7.99 -3.79
C ALA A 17 -12.80 -8.01 -4.43
N ALA A 18 -11.81 -7.46 -3.73
CA ALA A 18 -10.42 -7.68 -4.11
C ALA A 18 -10.12 -9.17 -3.94
N ASP A 19 -9.60 -9.79 -4.99
CA ASP A 19 -9.19 -11.19 -4.94
C ASP A 19 -7.88 -11.29 -4.15
N THR A 20 -8.00 -11.45 -2.83
CA THR A 20 -6.89 -11.71 -1.92
C THR A 20 -6.38 -13.16 -2.02
N THR A 21 -6.71 -13.90 -3.08
CA THR A 21 -6.21 -15.25 -3.35
C THR A 21 -5.58 -15.41 -4.75
N SER A 22 -5.71 -14.41 -5.61
CA SER A 22 -5.10 -14.41 -6.95
C SER A 22 -3.56 -14.43 -6.90
N THR A 23 -2.95 -15.44 -7.52
CA THR A 23 -1.49 -15.56 -7.73
C THR A 23 -0.99 -14.74 -8.92
N THR A 24 -1.86 -13.91 -9.52
CA THR A 24 -1.62 -13.30 -10.84
C THR A 24 -0.89 -11.95 -10.76
N PHE A 25 -0.66 -11.41 -9.56
CA PHE A 25 0.00 -10.11 -9.40
C PHE A 25 1.50 -10.25 -9.11
N PRO A 26 2.37 -9.50 -9.82
CA PRO A 26 3.82 -9.58 -9.63
C PRO A 26 4.23 -9.34 -8.18
N GLY A 27 5.07 -10.23 -7.65
CA GLY A 27 5.65 -10.07 -6.33
C GLY A 27 4.75 -10.42 -5.15
N ARG A 28 3.49 -10.78 -5.38
CA ARG A 28 2.58 -11.10 -4.29
C ARG A 28 3.11 -12.23 -3.42
N CYS A 29 3.00 -12.08 -2.10
CA CYS A 29 3.48 -13.05 -1.13
C CYS A 29 2.57 -13.12 0.09
N GLU A 30 2.58 -14.25 0.80
CA GLU A 30 2.00 -14.38 2.14
C GLU A 30 3.12 -14.46 3.18
N THR A 31 4.25 -15.05 2.79
CA THR A 31 5.44 -15.22 3.62
C THR A 31 6.70 -14.90 2.83
N THR A 32 7.79 -14.58 3.54
CA THR A 32 9.11 -14.37 2.92
C THR A 32 9.57 -15.58 2.10
N LYS A 33 9.06 -16.79 2.40
CA LYS A 33 9.40 -17.99 1.63
C LYS A 33 8.88 -17.93 0.20
N ASP A 34 7.78 -17.22 -0.06
CA ASP A 34 7.20 -17.07 -1.39
C ASP A 34 8.11 -16.23 -2.29
N CYS A 35 8.92 -15.37 -1.68
CA CYS A 35 9.86 -14.50 -2.39
C CYS A 35 11.15 -15.18 -2.86
N ASN A 36 11.37 -16.45 -2.49
CA ASN A 36 12.55 -17.21 -2.90
C ASN A 36 12.68 -17.39 -4.42
N SER A 37 11.58 -17.21 -5.17
CA SER A 37 11.58 -17.20 -6.64
C SER A 37 12.38 -16.02 -7.22
N TYR A 38 12.45 -14.90 -6.50
CA TYR A 38 13.19 -13.69 -6.89
C TYR A 38 14.63 -13.69 -6.38
N GLY A 39 14.90 -14.41 -5.28
CA GLY A 39 16.22 -14.53 -4.67
C GLY A 39 16.12 -14.78 -3.17
N SER A 40 17.26 -15.08 -2.53
CA SER A 40 17.32 -15.27 -1.08
C SER A 40 17.31 -13.95 -0.29
N ASN A 41 17.44 -12.82 -0.96
CA ASN A 41 17.55 -11.48 -0.39
C ASN A 41 16.25 -10.67 -0.54
N TYR A 42 15.09 -11.34 -0.54
CA TYR A 42 13.79 -10.68 -0.60
C TYR A 42 13.04 -10.93 0.70
N ALA A 43 12.26 -9.94 1.13
CA ALA A 43 11.34 -10.08 2.25
C ALA A 43 9.90 -9.86 1.77
N CYS A 44 8.96 -10.60 2.36
CA CYS A 44 7.54 -10.32 2.16
C CYS A 44 7.13 -9.19 3.10
N VAL A 45 6.87 -8.01 2.54
CA VAL A 45 6.52 -6.81 3.30
C VAL A 45 5.04 -6.52 3.09
N SER A 46 4.31 -6.25 4.18
CA SER A 46 2.87 -5.95 4.14
C SER A 46 2.63 -4.47 4.37
N VAL A 47 1.71 -3.88 3.61
CA VAL A 47 1.10 -2.59 3.90
C VAL A 47 -0.21 -2.83 4.64
N ASP A 48 -0.33 -2.24 5.82
CA ASP A 48 -1.55 -2.23 6.60
C ASP A 48 -2.42 -1.03 6.20
N THR A 49 -3.67 -1.31 5.81
CA THR A 49 -4.60 -0.30 5.29
C THR A 49 -5.99 -0.45 5.89
N SER A 50 -6.75 0.65 5.84
CA SER A 50 -8.15 0.73 6.22
C SER A 50 -9.11 0.42 5.05
N VAL A 51 -8.58 0.16 3.85
CA VAL A 51 -9.41 -0.10 2.67
C VAL A 51 -10.03 -1.49 2.76
N ALA A 52 -11.37 -1.53 2.77
CA ALA A 52 -12.13 -2.77 2.87
C ALA A 52 -11.77 -3.75 1.73
N GLY A 53 -11.41 -4.98 2.10
CA GLY A 53 -10.96 -6.03 1.19
C GLY A 53 -9.48 -5.96 0.81
N LEU A 54 -8.75 -4.95 1.24
CA LEU A 54 -7.30 -4.78 1.00
C LEU A 54 -6.50 -4.66 2.30
N GLU A 55 -7.09 -4.97 3.45
CA GLU A 55 -6.58 -4.62 4.79
C GLU A 55 -5.10 -5.03 5.01
N GLN A 56 -4.66 -6.09 4.34
CA GLN A 56 -3.26 -6.48 4.29
C GLN A 56 -2.86 -6.83 2.87
N LEU A 57 -2.00 -5.98 2.28
CA LEU A 57 -1.41 -6.22 0.97
C LEU A 57 0.10 -6.40 1.07
N SER A 58 0.58 -7.54 0.57
CA SER A 58 1.96 -7.92 0.74
C SER A 58 2.66 -8.18 -0.58
N MET A 59 3.91 -7.75 -0.66
CA MET A 59 4.74 -7.90 -1.84
C MET A 59 6.19 -8.20 -1.46
N CYS A 60 6.87 -8.96 -2.32
CA CYS A 60 8.29 -9.25 -2.23
C CYS A 60 9.10 -8.00 -2.55
N ILE A 61 9.83 -7.51 -1.55
CA ILE A 61 10.72 -6.35 -1.67
C ILE A 61 12.18 -6.83 -1.59
N PRO A 62 13.06 -6.37 -2.49
CA PRO A 62 14.46 -6.71 -2.43
C PRO A 62 15.18 -6.02 -1.27
N GLY A 63 16.16 -6.74 -0.72
CA GLY A 63 17.20 -6.22 0.16
C GLY A 63 16.88 -6.26 1.65
N ASP A 64 17.87 -5.80 2.42
CA ASP A 64 17.82 -5.71 3.88
C ASP A 64 17.21 -4.38 4.37
N GLN A 65 16.88 -3.47 3.44
CA GLN A 65 16.34 -2.13 3.71
C GLN A 65 14.81 -2.10 3.54
N VAL A 66 14.14 -3.13 4.05
CA VAL A 66 12.68 -3.20 4.07
C VAL A 66 12.13 -2.55 5.33
N CYS A 67 10.99 -1.88 5.21
CA CYS A 67 10.35 -1.25 6.36
C CYS A 67 9.82 -2.32 7.33
N SER A 68 10.60 -2.61 8.37
CA SER A 68 10.27 -3.67 9.33
C SER A 68 11.14 -3.58 10.58
N GLY A 69 10.54 -3.73 11.76
CA GLY A 69 11.28 -3.86 13.01
C GLY A 69 12.04 -2.58 13.33
N ARG A 70 13.37 -2.64 13.24
CA ARG A 70 14.25 -1.48 13.42
C ARG A 70 14.35 -0.59 12.19
N ILE A 71 14.13 -1.14 11.01
CA ILE A 71 14.65 -0.59 9.76
C ILE A 71 13.59 0.30 9.11
N ALA A 72 13.94 1.57 8.91
CA ALA A 72 13.18 2.52 8.12
C ALA A 72 13.48 2.31 6.63
N GLY A 73 12.63 1.54 5.96
CA GLY A 73 12.94 1.01 4.64
C GLY A 73 11.89 1.24 3.57
N LEU A 74 11.95 0.38 2.57
CA LEU A 74 11.04 0.31 1.44
C LEU A 74 9.75 -0.45 1.81
N CYS A 75 8.67 0.00 1.20
CA CYS A 75 7.35 -0.61 1.26
C CYS A 75 6.88 -1.01 -0.15
N PRO A 76 5.89 -1.92 -0.24
CA PRO A 76 5.29 -2.29 -1.52
C PRO A 76 4.72 -1.13 -2.33
N THR A 77 5.16 -0.99 -3.58
CA THR A 77 4.49 -0.17 -4.60
C THR A 77 3.61 -1.04 -5.47
N PHE A 78 2.41 -0.61 -5.83
CA PHE A 78 1.44 -1.44 -6.57
C PHE A 78 1.23 -0.99 -8.03
N THR A 79 2.22 -0.31 -8.64
CA THR A 79 2.09 0.38 -9.93
C THR A 79 1.63 -0.54 -11.07
N SER A 80 2.12 -1.79 -11.13
CA SER A 80 1.71 -2.78 -12.13
C SER A 80 0.42 -3.51 -11.81
N TRP A 81 -0.14 -3.35 -10.60
CA TRP A 81 -1.36 -4.01 -10.19
C TRP A 81 -2.58 -3.23 -10.72
N PRO A 82 -3.77 -3.86 -10.75
CA PRO A 82 -4.99 -3.19 -11.16
C PRO A 82 -5.30 -1.92 -10.35
N SER A 83 -6.05 -1.02 -10.96
CA SER A 83 -6.33 0.33 -10.41
C SER A 83 -6.85 0.35 -8.97
N ASN A 84 -7.64 -0.64 -8.56
CA ASN A 84 -8.19 -0.73 -7.20
C ASN A 84 -7.12 -0.99 -6.12
N TYR A 85 -5.92 -1.46 -6.48
CA TYR A 85 -4.80 -1.64 -5.53
C TYR A 85 -3.88 -0.41 -5.49
N ARG A 86 -3.83 0.37 -6.58
CA ARG A 86 -2.98 1.56 -6.71
C ARG A 86 -3.39 2.73 -5.82
N ILE A 87 -4.57 2.65 -5.19
CA ILE A 87 -5.04 3.63 -4.21
C ILE A 87 -4.25 3.59 -2.90
N ILE A 88 -3.53 2.49 -2.63
CA ILE A 88 -2.72 2.34 -1.42
C ILE A 88 -1.42 3.10 -1.61
N GLN A 89 -1.12 4.01 -0.68
CA GLN A 89 0.01 4.93 -0.75
C GLN A 89 0.92 4.72 0.48
N PRO A 90 1.98 3.91 0.37
CA PRO A 90 2.71 3.43 1.54
C PRO A 90 3.60 4.48 2.21
N ILE A 91 3.55 4.49 3.54
CA ILE A 91 4.44 5.19 4.46
C ILE A 91 5.14 4.15 5.33
N CYS A 92 6.46 4.18 5.40
CA CYS A 92 7.22 3.46 6.42
C CYS A 92 7.11 4.19 7.75
N ALA A 93 6.16 3.78 8.58
CA ALA A 93 5.83 4.45 9.83
C ALA A 93 6.42 3.70 11.02
N PHE A 94 6.82 4.44 12.05
CA PHE A 94 7.09 3.84 13.35
C PHE A 94 5.75 3.66 14.07
N VAL A 95 5.37 2.42 14.34
CA VAL A 95 4.04 2.05 14.85
C VAL A 95 4.15 1.48 16.25
N GLU A 96 3.19 1.79 17.11
CA GLU A 96 3.17 1.35 18.50
C GLU A 96 2.92 -0.17 18.59
N VAL A 97 3.60 -0.83 19.53
CA VAL A 97 3.50 -2.28 19.73
C VAL A 97 3.23 -2.58 21.21
N ASP A 98 2.09 -3.21 21.48
CA ASP A 98 1.64 -3.50 22.84
C ASP A 98 2.38 -4.68 23.52
N ASN A 99 2.90 -5.62 22.72
CA ASN A 99 3.49 -6.88 23.20
C ASN A 99 5.03 -6.88 23.22
N CYS A 100 5.64 -5.72 23.49
CA CYS A 100 7.09 -5.61 23.59
C CYS A 100 7.64 -6.29 24.85
N ASP A 101 8.50 -7.29 24.67
CA ASP A 101 9.16 -8.05 25.74
C ASP A 101 10.69 -7.95 25.71
N GLN A 102 11.26 -7.30 24.68
CA GLN A 102 12.64 -6.82 24.63
C GLN A 102 12.69 -5.37 24.14
N GLN A 103 13.14 -4.44 24.99
CA GLN A 103 13.10 -3.01 24.73
C GLN A 103 14.50 -2.40 24.57
N PHE A 104 14.62 -1.50 23.60
CA PHE A 104 15.82 -0.71 23.35
C PHE A 104 15.50 0.78 23.44
N ASN A 105 16.37 1.56 24.07
CA ASN A 105 16.24 3.02 24.08
C ASN A 105 16.89 3.61 22.84
N VAL A 106 16.17 4.49 22.16
CA VAL A 106 16.69 5.26 21.02
C VAL A 106 16.93 6.69 21.47
N THR A 107 18.19 7.12 21.45
CA THR A 107 18.55 8.53 21.65
C THR A 107 18.94 9.12 20.30
N VAL A 108 18.32 10.25 19.97
CA VAL A 108 18.60 11.01 18.75
C VAL A 108 19.27 12.31 19.16
N THR A 109 20.52 12.51 18.75
CA THR A 109 21.36 13.64 19.20
C THR A 109 21.24 14.90 18.36
N SER A 110 20.48 14.88 17.28
CA SER A 110 20.14 16.09 16.54
C SER A 110 19.42 17.08 17.46
N SER A 111 19.87 18.33 17.49
CA SER A 111 19.15 19.39 18.19
C SER A 111 17.74 19.49 17.60
N ALA A 112 16.72 19.59 18.45
CA ALA A 112 15.33 19.75 18.02
C ALA A 112 15.23 20.88 16.97
N GLY A 113 14.93 20.53 15.71
CA GLY A 113 14.79 21.46 14.59
C GLY A 113 15.85 21.36 13.48
N SER A 114 16.88 20.52 13.61
CA SER A 114 17.77 20.14 12.50
C SER A 114 17.38 18.79 11.92
N THR A 115 17.55 18.60 10.61
CA THR A 115 17.30 17.31 9.95
C THR A 115 18.22 16.24 10.50
N VAL A 116 17.65 15.10 10.93
CA VAL A 116 18.42 13.89 11.24
C VAL A 116 18.70 13.20 9.91
N ASP A 117 19.93 13.33 9.41
CA ASP A 117 20.33 12.81 8.10
C ASP A 117 21.51 11.83 8.15
N ASP A 118 22.06 11.56 9.34
CA ASP A 118 23.15 10.60 9.55
C ASP A 118 22.79 9.57 10.64
N ASP A 119 23.07 8.29 10.38
CA ASP A 119 22.98 7.20 11.35
C ASP A 119 23.84 7.45 12.60
N GLY A 120 24.91 8.24 12.49
CA GLY A 120 25.75 8.66 13.60
C GLY A 120 25.03 9.46 14.68
N ASP A 121 23.91 10.10 14.36
CA ASP A 121 23.07 10.83 15.31
C ASP A 121 22.13 9.92 16.13
N ILE A 122 22.12 8.63 15.81
CA ILE A 122 21.23 7.65 16.43
C ILE A 122 22.07 6.72 17.31
N THR A 123 21.70 6.64 18.58
CA THR A 123 22.23 5.64 19.49
C THR A 123 21.11 4.74 19.99
N VAL A 124 21.31 3.44 19.82
CA VAL A 124 20.41 2.39 20.31
C VAL A 124 21.13 1.65 21.42
N SER A 125 20.53 1.63 22.61
CA SER A 125 21.10 0.95 23.78
C SER A 125 20.08 0.00 24.39
N ASP A 126 20.54 -1.15 24.86
CA ASP A 126 19.72 -2.09 25.61
C ASP A 126 19.06 -1.39 26.80
N ALA A 127 17.73 -1.49 26.91
CA ALA A 127 16.99 -0.84 27.98
C ALA A 127 16.53 -1.86 29.03
N ASN A 128 15.75 -2.87 28.60
CA ASN A 128 15.24 -3.90 29.50
C ASN A 128 14.62 -5.10 28.75
N GLY A 129 14.42 -6.22 29.45
CA GLY A 129 13.64 -7.37 28.98
C GLY A 129 14.45 -8.54 28.41
N THR A 130 13.81 -9.71 28.35
CA THR A 130 14.30 -10.94 27.72
C THR A 130 13.13 -11.55 26.96
N GLY A 131 13.09 -11.33 25.65
CA GLY A 131 11.86 -11.53 24.88
C GLY A 131 12.11 -11.78 23.40
N THR A 132 11.07 -12.14 22.66
CA THR A 132 11.15 -12.41 21.21
C THR A 132 10.71 -11.21 20.36
N VAL A 133 9.98 -10.27 20.94
CA VAL A 133 9.44 -9.08 20.28
C VAL A 133 10.26 -7.86 20.70
N GLN A 134 11.15 -7.48 19.80
CA GLN A 134 11.99 -6.30 19.94
C GLN A 134 11.19 -5.04 19.62
N CYS A 135 11.20 -4.07 20.54
CA CYS A 135 10.68 -2.73 20.27
C CYS A 135 11.70 -1.66 20.67
N TYR A 136 11.50 -0.48 20.09
CA TYR A 136 12.36 0.67 20.26
C TYR A 136 11.56 1.78 20.95
N GLN A 137 12.12 2.38 21.99
CA GLN A 137 11.53 3.53 22.64
C GLN A 137 12.01 4.79 21.95
N ARG A 138 11.09 5.56 21.36
CA ARG A 138 11.38 6.78 20.59
C ARG A 138 10.55 7.96 21.07
N ASN A 139 11.21 9.12 21.17
CA ASN A 139 10.59 10.38 21.57
C ASN A 139 10.28 11.27 20.36
N PHE A 140 9.01 11.45 20.03
CA PHE A 140 8.56 12.41 19.02
C PHE A 140 8.45 13.79 19.65
N THR A 141 8.90 14.84 18.98
CA THR A 141 8.91 16.20 19.56
C THR A 141 8.80 17.26 18.47
N VAL A 142 7.87 18.20 18.64
CA VAL A 142 7.70 19.38 17.80
C VAL A 142 7.01 20.50 18.59
N ASN A 143 7.49 21.74 18.48
CA ASN A 143 6.86 22.93 19.10
C ASN A 143 6.41 22.73 20.57
N ASP A 144 7.32 22.27 21.43
CA ASP A 144 7.10 21.96 22.86
C ASP A 144 6.16 20.78 23.18
N GLU A 145 5.53 20.17 22.17
CA GLU A 145 4.80 18.91 22.32
C GLU A 145 5.78 17.74 22.21
N TYR A 146 5.64 16.74 23.09
CA TYR A 146 6.45 15.52 23.04
C TYR A 146 5.62 14.29 23.37
N VAL A 147 5.90 13.19 22.68
CA VAL A 147 5.26 11.88 22.89
C VAL A 147 6.35 10.80 22.89
N VAL A 148 6.27 9.87 23.85
CA VAL A 148 7.16 8.70 23.92
C VAL A 148 6.40 7.48 23.44
N VAL A 149 6.99 6.74 22.51
CA VAL A 149 6.36 5.59 21.87
C VAL A 149 7.29 4.39 21.95
N ASN A 150 6.73 3.22 22.25
CA ASN A 150 7.41 1.94 22.11
C ASN A 150 6.88 1.26 20.85
N GLY A 151 7.73 1.07 19.86
CA GLY A 151 7.26 0.67 18.55
C GLY A 151 8.30 0.01 17.66
N ILE A 152 7.87 -0.25 16.43
CA ILE A 152 8.69 -0.78 15.33
C ILE A 152 8.25 -0.16 14.00
N TYR A 153 9.11 -0.20 13.00
CA TYR A 153 8.75 0.17 11.64
C TYR A 153 7.82 -0.85 10.98
N GLN A 154 6.78 -0.35 10.33
CA GLN A 154 5.84 -1.09 9.49
C GLN A 154 5.33 -0.19 8.37
N CYS A 155 4.91 -0.79 7.25
CA CYS A 155 4.27 -0.04 6.19
C CYS A 155 2.79 0.20 6.53
N LEU A 156 2.41 1.47 6.59
CA LEU A 156 1.02 1.91 6.70
C LEU A 156 0.59 2.58 5.39
N ASP A 157 -0.67 2.43 5.04
CA ASP A 157 -1.29 3.28 4.02
C ASP A 157 -1.42 4.73 4.53
N GLU A 158 -1.27 5.71 3.63
CA GLU A 158 -1.30 7.14 3.95
C GLU A 158 -2.58 7.53 4.68
N ALA A 159 -3.74 7.06 4.21
CA ALA A 159 -5.02 7.38 4.83
C ALA A 159 -5.05 6.88 6.28
N LYS A 160 -4.58 5.66 6.52
CA LYS A 160 -4.52 5.07 7.86
C LYS A 160 -3.51 5.80 8.75
N TYR A 161 -2.35 6.17 8.20
CA TYR A 161 -1.34 6.96 8.90
C TYR A 161 -1.90 8.32 9.35
N VAL A 162 -2.65 9.02 8.49
CA VAL A 162 -3.24 10.32 8.81
C VAL A 162 -4.37 10.21 9.82
N ASP A 163 -5.25 9.22 9.66
CA ASP A 163 -6.41 8.97 10.53
C ASP A 163 -6.00 8.61 11.95
N ASN A 164 -4.98 7.76 12.08
CA ASN A 164 -4.46 7.32 13.37
C ASN A 164 -3.44 8.29 13.99
N ASN A 165 -3.14 9.41 13.32
CA ASN A 165 -2.07 10.32 13.73
C ASN A 165 -0.73 9.59 13.91
N GLY A 166 -0.28 8.86 12.89
CA GLY A 166 0.90 7.97 12.94
C GLY A 166 2.24 8.66 13.16
N GLY A 167 2.31 9.99 13.09
CA GLY A 167 3.46 10.78 13.57
C GLY A 167 3.39 11.11 15.07
N TYR A 168 2.35 10.61 15.76
CA TYR A 168 2.00 10.80 17.18
C TYR A 168 1.69 12.23 17.62
N ILE A 169 2.20 13.22 16.89
CA ILE A 169 1.86 14.62 17.01
C ILE A 169 1.29 15.07 15.67
N LYS A 170 0.12 15.73 15.66
CA LYS A 170 -0.58 16.04 14.39
C LYS A 170 0.24 16.92 13.45
N ASN A 171 1.09 17.78 14.01
CA ASN A 171 2.01 18.59 13.22
C ASN A 171 3.04 17.72 12.48
N ILE A 172 3.59 16.69 13.12
CA ILE A 172 4.52 15.73 12.49
C ILE A 172 3.78 14.94 11.40
N THR A 173 2.63 14.34 11.72
CA THR A 173 1.82 13.56 10.76
C THR A 173 1.57 14.36 9.47
N ASN A 174 1.15 15.61 9.59
CA ASN A 174 0.90 16.46 8.43
C ASN A 174 2.19 16.85 7.69
N THR A 175 3.29 17.04 8.43
CA THR A 175 4.60 17.39 7.86
C THR A 175 5.16 16.23 7.03
N VAL A 176 5.08 14.99 7.52
CA VAL A 176 5.53 13.78 6.81
C VAL A 176 4.82 13.62 5.46
N VAL A 177 3.49 13.70 5.45
CA VAL A 177 2.68 13.60 4.22
C VAL A 177 3.08 14.68 3.21
N LYS A 178 3.37 15.89 3.69
CA LYS A 178 3.84 17.01 2.84
C LYS A 178 5.28 16.80 2.35
N GLN A 179 6.19 16.34 3.19
CA GLN A 179 7.58 16.05 2.84
C GLN A 179 7.69 14.99 1.73
N CYS A 180 6.76 14.05 1.72
CA CYS A 180 6.67 13.01 0.70
C CYS A 180 5.80 13.39 -0.51
N GLY A 181 5.51 14.68 -0.69
CA GLY A 181 4.90 15.22 -1.89
C GLY A 181 3.46 14.77 -2.14
N TRP A 182 2.66 14.56 -1.07
CA TRP A 182 1.25 14.21 -1.23
C TRP A 182 0.52 15.17 -2.17
N ASN A 183 -0.12 14.60 -3.19
CA ASN A 183 -0.94 15.33 -4.13
C ASN A 183 -2.40 14.92 -3.95
N ALA A 184 -3.20 15.83 -3.38
CA ALA A 184 -4.62 15.58 -3.14
C ALA A 184 -5.47 15.42 -4.43
N THR A 185 -4.96 15.86 -5.59
CA THR A 185 -5.67 15.71 -6.87
C THR A 185 -5.46 14.32 -7.46
N SER A 186 -4.21 13.85 -7.49
CA SER A 186 -3.90 12.49 -7.96
C SER A 186 -4.07 11.42 -6.88
N GLN A 187 -4.19 11.81 -5.61
CA GLN A 187 -4.20 10.93 -4.43
C GLN A 187 -2.96 10.04 -4.37
N THR A 188 -1.80 10.64 -4.64
CA THR A 188 -0.52 9.92 -4.68
C THR A 188 0.49 10.52 -3.73
N LEU A 189 1.25 9.64 -3.08
CA LEU A 189 2.44 9.94 -2.30
C LEU A 189 3.67 9.47 -3.09
N CYS A 190 4.76 10.25 -3.11
CA CYS A 190 5.93 9.92 -3.92
C CYS A 190 5.58 9.60 -5.38
N SER A 191 4.59 10.32 -5.92
CA SER A 191 4.01 10.13 -7.26
C SER A 191 3.57 8.69 -7.59
N GLY A 192 3.39 7.83 -6.59
CA GLY A 192 3.10 6.40 -6.76
C GLY A 192 4.30 5.54 -7.20
N HIS A 193 5.52 6.09 -7.15
CA HIS A 193 6.75 5.47 -7.65
C HIS A 193 7.85 5.37 -6.58
N GLY A 194 7.46 5.31 -5.30
CA GLY A 194 8.39 5.16 -4.20
C GLY A 194 7.70 4.91 -2.88
N THR A 195 8.49 4.83 -1.82
CA THR A 195 8.01 4.75 -0.43
C THR A 195 8.30 6.06 0.29
N CYS A 196 7.32 6.58 1.03
CA CYS A 196 7.58 7.65 1.99
C CYS A 196 8.21 7.05 3.24
N SER A 197 9.47 7.39 3.53
CA SER A 197 10.25 6.73 4.58
C SER A 197 11.12 7.76 5.31
N PRO A 198 11.46 7.55 6.59
CA PRO A 198 12.45 8.37 7.27
C PRO A 198 13.76 8.47 6.48
N LEU A 199 14.42 9.64 6.56
CA LEU A 199 15.76 9.87 5.97
C LEU A 199 16.75 8.78 6.42
N VAL A 200 16.79 8.56 7.74
CA VAL A 200 17.52 7.47 8.40
C VAL A 200 16.63 6.82 9.48
N ASP A 201 17.05 5.66 9.98
CA ASP A 201 16.33 4.97 11.07
C ASP A 201 16.04 5.96 12.23
N PHE A 202 14.79 6.00 12.69
CA PHE A 202 14.30 6.85 13.78
C PHE A 202 14.28 8.37 13.54
N ALA A 203 14.59 8.84 12.34
CA ALA A 203 14.38 10.24 11.96
C ALA A 203 12.88 10.62 11.97
N GLN A 204 12.58 11.89 12.28
CA GLN A 204 11.22 12.45 12.14
C GLN A 204 11.01 13.11 10.77
N ASP A 205 12.10 13.36 10.04
CA ASP A 205 12.06 13.86 8.68
C ASP A 205 12.01 12.71 7.69
N TYR A 206 11.13 12.85 6.71
CA TYR A 206 10.83 11.84 5.73
C TYR A 206 11.21 12.31 4.33
N GLU A 207 11.49 11.35 3.46
CA GLU A 207 11.65 11.57 2.04
C GLU A 207 11.00 10.46 1.22
N CYS A 208 10.92 10.71 -0.08
CA CYS A 208 10.56 9.67 -1.02
C CYS A 208 11.78 8.84 -1.38
N LYS A 209 11.82 7.60 -0.87
CA LYS A 209 12.74 6.56 -1.35
C LYS A 209 12.18 6.04 -2.68
N CYS A 210 12.59 6.69 -3.77
CA CYS A 210 12.11 6.39 -5.11
C CYS A 210 12.57 5.02 -5.59
N ASN A 211 11.70 4.37 -6.34
CA ASN A 211 12.08 3.23 -7.15
C ASN A 211 13.17 3.64 -8.17
N ALA A 212 14.07 2.72 -8.51
CA ALA A 212 15.13 2.98 -9.49
C ALA A 212 14.56 3.52 -10.80
N GLY A 213 15.26 4.42 -11.48
CA GLY A 213 14.77 5.02 -12.73
C GLY A 213 13.73 6.12 -12.58
N TYR A 214 13.43 6.57 -11.36
CA TYR A 214 12.67 7.78 -11.07
C TYR A 214 13.54 8.87 -10.41
N ASN A 215 13.15 10.13 -10.57
CA ASN A 215 13.88 11.27 -10.03
C ASN A 215 13.59 11.50 -8.54
N ALA A 216 14.62 11.38 -7.71
CA ALA A 216 14.51 11.61 -6.26
C ALA A 216 14.16 13.06 -5.89
N SER A 217 14.50 14.04 -6.74
CA SER A 217 14.31 15.46 -6.43
C SER A 217 12.93 16.00 -6.77
N ASP A 218 12.04 15.20 -7.38
CA ASP A 218 10.69 15.62 -7.77
C ASP A 218 9.59 14.69 -7.24
N TYR A 219 9.84 14.06 -6.08
CA TYR A 219 8.95 13.09 -5.47
C TYR A 219 8.66 11.89 -6.39
N CYS A 220 9.71 11.38 -7.06
CA CYS A 220 9.64 10.23 -7.96
C CYS A 220 8.71 10.43 -9.17
N ASN A 221 8.48 11.67 -9.60
CA ASN A 221 7.54 11.97 -10.67
C ASN A 221 8.17 11.70 -12.05
N ALA A 222 9.37 12.24 -12.30
CA ALA A 222 9.99 12.09 -13.62
C ALA A 222 10.70 10.74 -13.76
N VAL A 223 10.45 10.07 -14.88
CA VAL A 223 11.24 8.92 -15.32
C VAL A 223 12.60 9.39 -15.83
N THR A 224 13.66 8.80 -15.30
CA THR A 224 15.05 9.12 -15.64
C THR A 224 15.76 7.99 -16.38
N SER A 225 15.40 6.72 -16.12
CA SER A 225 15.97 5.55 -16.79
C SER A 225 14.97 4.38 -16.88
N ASN A 226 15.38 3.30 -17.55
CA ASN A 226 14.62 2.04 -17.61
C ASN A 226 14.94 1.08 -16.46
N ASP A 227 15.74 1.52 -15.48
CA ASP A 227 16.11 0.69 -14.34
C ASP A 227 14.89 0.44 -13.46
N CYS A 228 14.86 -0.71 -12.80
CA CYS A 228 13.82 -1.03 -11.83
C CYS A 228 14.40 -1.71 -10.59
N SER A 229 13.76 -1.43 -9.44
CA SER A 229 14.14 -1.95 -8.12
C SER A 229 12.96 -2.60 -7.40
N SER A 230 11.82 -2.74 -8.08
CA SER A 230 10.63 -3.40 -7.55
C SER A 230 9.99 -4.27 -8.64
N VAL A 231 9.56 -5.47 -8.24
CA VAL A 231 8.89 -6.49 -9.07
C VAL A 231 7.61 -5.99 -9.75
N SER A 232 7.00 -4.92 -9.24
CA SER A 232 5.73 -4.34 -9.70
C SER A 232 5.86 -2.94 -10.30
N GLN A 233 7.08 -2.52 -10.66
CA GLN A 233 7.38 -1.14 -11.04
C GLN A 233 7.05 -0.79 -12.49
N CYS A 234 7.21 -1.75 -13.41
CA CYS A 234 7.29 -1.53 -14.85
C CYS A 234 5.93 -1.35 -15.55
N GLY A 235 5.01 -0.58 -14.93
CA GLY A 235 3.66 -0.37 -15.45
C GLY A 235 2.84 -1.67 -15.52
N THR A 236 1.65 -1.60 -16.13
CA THR A 236 0.77 -2.77 -16.30
C THR A 236 1.17 -3.66 -17.47
N GLU A 237 2.03 -3.17 -18.36
CA GLU A 237 2.47 -3.82 -19.61
C GLU A 237 3.98 -4.09 -19.57
N GLY A 238 4.50 -4.45 -18.42
CA GLY A 238 5.92 -4.73 -18.27
C GLY A 238 6.28 -5.46 -16.99
N THR A 239 7.43 -6.11 -17.02
CA THR A 239 8.00 -6.84 -15.90
C THR A 239 9.37 -6.30 -15.53
N CYS A 240 9.68 -6.35 -14.22
CA CYS A 240 11.03 -6.10 -13.74
C CYS A 240 11.69 -7.45 -13.42
N ASP A 241 12.66 -7.85 -14.24
CA ASP A 241 13.41 -9.07 -14.01
C ASP A 241 14.73 -8.75 -13.32
N PHE A 242 15.00 -9.48 -12.23
CA PHE A 242 16.24 -9.35 -11.47
C PHE A 242 17.19 -10.49 -11.83
N GLY A 243 18.47 -10.15 -11.97
CA GLY A 243 19.51 -11.16 -11.96
C GLY A 243 19.53 -11.88 -10.62
N LYS A 244 19.93 -13.16 -10.60
CA LYS A 244 20.03 -13.92 -9.35
C LYS A 244 20.94 -13.21 -8.36
N GLY A 245 20.38 -12.76 -7.23
CA GLY A 245 21.10 -12.04 -6.17
C GLY A 245 21.30 -10.54 -6.43
N THR A 246 20.63 -9.95 -7.42
CA THR A 246 20.59 -8.49 -7.61
C THR A 246 19.30 -7.91 -7.02
N THR A 247 19.36 -6.61 -6.69
CA THR A 247 18.22 -5.80 -6.21
C THR A 247 17.78 -4.76 -7.25
N THR A 248 18.45 -4.76 -8.41
CA THR A 248 18.15 -3.91 -9.56
C THR A 248 18.06 -4.75 -10.83
N GLY A 249 17.24 -4.29 -11.76
CA GLY A 249 17.00 -4.86 -13.08
C GLY A 249 16.62 -3.77 -14.08
N GLU A 250 16.15 -4.18 -15.25
CA GLU A 250 15.62 -3.29 -16.28
C GLU A 250 14.20 -3.73 -16.64
N CYS A 251 13.32 -2.77 -16.92
CA CYS A 251 11.96 -3.09 -17.34
C CYS A 251 11.94 -3.74 -18.73
N ALA A 252 11.31 -4.90 -18.83
CA ALA A 252 10.97 -5.55 -20.09
C ALA A 252 9.50 -5.27 -20.41
N CYS A 253 9.24 -4.61 -21.55
CA CYS A 253 7.87 -4.24 -21.92
C CYS A 253 7.19 -5.32 -22.73
N ASP A 254 5.92 -5.56 -22.41
CA ASP A 254 5.03 -6.40 -23.19
C ASP A 254 4.71 -5.76 -24.54
N LYS A 255 4.19 -6.59 -25.46
CA LYS A 255 3.81 -6.11 -26.80
C LYS A 255 2.76 -5.00 -26.67
N GLY A 256 2.95 -3.93 -27.43
CA GLY A 256 2.07 -2.76 -27.37
C GLY A 256 2.51 -1.67 -26.39
N ALA A 257 3.54 -1.94 -25.59
CA ALA A 257 4.19 -0.96 -24.74
C ALA A 257 5.69 -0.82 -25.08
N LYS A 258 6.27 0.34 -24.74
CA LYS A 258 7.68 0.67 -24.93
C LYS A 258 8.13 1.80 -24.02
N GLY A 259 9.40 2.18 -24.18
CA GLY A 259 10.02 3.28 -23.46
C GLY A 259 10.36 2.89 -22.02
N ASN A 260 11.01 3.82 -21.32
CA ASN A 260 11.38 3.60 -19.93
C ASN A 260 10.15 3.30 -19.07
N GLN A 261 10.30 2.35 -18.14
CA GLN A 261 9.24 1.95 -17.21
C GLN A 261 7.97 1.39 -17.90
N CYS A 262 8.06 1.08 -19.21
CA CYS A 262 6.95 0.60 -20.02
C CYS A 262 5.70 1.49 -19.95
N MET A 263 5.90 2.80 -19.83
CA MET A 263 4.80 3.76 -19.66
C MET A 263 4.32 4.40 -20.97
N GLN A 264 4.88 4.01 -22.12
CA GLN A 264 4.47 4.52 -23.42
C GLN A 264 3.87 3.42 -24.26
N CYS A 265 2.80 3.72 -25.01
CA CYS A 265 2.28 2.80 -26.00
C CYS A 265 3.16 2.75 -27.25
N ASP A 266 3.25 1.55 -27.84
CA ASP A 266 3.91 1.35 -29.11
C ASP A 266 2.92 1.38 -30.26
N ALA A 267 2.83 2.54 -30.93
CA ALA A 267 1.98 2.74 -32.11
C ALA A 267 2.30 1.81 -33.29
N SER A 268 3.44 1.11 -33.28
CA SER A 268 3.78 0.12 -34.30
C SER A 268 3.16 -1.26 -34.07
N ALA A 269 2.66 -1.53 -32.87
CA ALA A 269 1.95 -2.75 -32.54
C ALA A 269 0.56 -2.78 -33.21
N SER A 270 -0.02 -3.97 -33.29
CA SER A 270 -1.35 -4.16 -33.87
C SER A 270 -2.44 -3.50 -33.01
N SER A 271 -3.52 -3.08 -33.66
CA SER A 271 -4.60 -2.31 -33.01
C SER A 271 -5.35 -3.08 -31.92
N ASP A 272 -5.28 -4.41 -31.92
CA ASP A 272 -5.84 -5.31 -30.92
C ASP A 272 -4.96 -5.46 -29.67
N VAL A 273 -3.70 -5.03 -29.74
CA VAL A 273 -2.72 -5.13 -28.65
C VAL A 273 -2.41 -3.76 -28.05
N VAL A 274 -2.16 -2.77 -28.90
CA VAL A 274 -1.84 -1.41 -28.43
C VAL A 274 -3.01 -0.84 -27.64
N CYS A 275 -2.72 -0.23 -26.47
CA CYS A 275 -3.75 0.28 -25.57
C CYS A 275 -4.83 -0.77 -25.22
N ASN A 276 -4.41 -2.02 -25.01
CA ASN A 276 -5.27 -3.18 -24.75
C ASN A 276 -6.40 -3.37 -25.79
N GLY A 277 -6.23 -2.87 -27.01
CA GLY A 277 -7.28 -2.90 -28.03
C GLY A 277 -8.45 -1.95 -27.76
N HIS A 278 -8.40 -1.17 -26.69
CA HIS A 278 -9.46 -0.29 -26.22
C HIS A 278 -9.13 1.19 -26.41
N GLY A 279 -8.16 1.52 -27.25
CA GLY A 279 -7.78 2.90 -27.51
C GLY A 279 -6.92 3.09 -28.74
N THR A 280 -6.45 4.32 -28.92
CA THR A 280 -5.51 4.67 -29.98
C THR A 280 -4.23 5.24 -29.37
N CYS A 281 -3.08 4.81 -29.88
CA CYS A 281 -1.79 5.29 -29.41
C CYS A 281 -1.41 6.60 -30.11
N GLY A 282 -1.25 7.68 -29.35
CA GLY A 282 -0.77 8.96 -29.84
C GLY A 282 0.70 8.93 -30.22
N THR A 283 1.14 9.90 -31.01
CA THR A 283 2.56 10.05 -31.41
C THR A 283 3.50 10.34 -30.23
N ASN A 284 2.95 10.81 -29.11
CA ASN A 284 3.64 11.02 -27.84
C ASN A 284 3.70 9.75 -26.97
N GLY A 285 3.21 8.61 -27.47
CA GLY A 285 3.19 7.36 -26.71
C GLY A 285 2.11 7.30 -25.62
N VAL A 286 1.07 8.15 -25.70
CA VAL A 286 -0.04 8.14 -24.75
C VAL A 286 -1.29 7.54 -25.39
N CYS A 287 -1.94 6.61 -24.69
CA CYS A 287 -3.21 6.04 -25.13
C CYS A 287 -4.37 7.01 -24.95
N THR A 288 -5.19 7.16 -25.99
CA THR A 288 -6.52 7.75 -25.89
C THR A 288 -7.55 6.63 -25.83
N CYS A 289 -8.15 6.44 -24.65
CA CYS A 289 -9.08 5.35 -24.40
C CYS A 289 -10.45 5.59 -25.04
N SER A 290 -11.04 4.50 -25.51
CA SER A 290 -12.41 4.46 -25.98
C SER A 290 -13.37 4.67 -24.81
N SER A 291 -14.60 5.08 -25.12
CA SER A 291 -15.65 5.24 -24.10
C SER A 291 -15.82 3.95 -23.29
N GLY A 292 -15.85 4.07 -21.97
CA GLY A 292 -15.99 2.94 -21.05
C GLY A 292 -14.67 2.35 -20.55
N TYR A 293 -13.52 2.87 -20.99
CA TYR A 293 -12.20 2.40 -20.58
C TYR A 293 -11.32 3.55 -20.05
N ASN A 294 -10.44 3.22 -19.10
CA ASN A 294 -9.47 4.13 -18.50
C ASN A 294 -8.14 3.43 -18.17
N GLY A 295 -7.21 4.18 -17.57
CA GLY A 295 -5.86 3.74 -17.26
C GLY A 295 -4.85 4.02 -18.38
N THR A 296 -3.56 3.90 -18.06
CA THR A 296 -2.44 4.25 -18.96
C THR A 296 -2.51 3.52 -20.29
N PHE A 297 -2.98 2.27 -20.28
CA PHE A 297 -3.13 1.42 -21.46
C PHE A 297 -4.58 1.01 -21.73
N CYS A 298 -5.58 1.71 -21.18
CA CYS A 298 -7.01 1.45 -21.44
C CYS A 298 -7.50 0.05 -21.03
N GLY A 299 -6.83 -0.60 -20.08
CA GLY A 299 -7.22 -1.94 -19.60
C GLY A 299 -8.26 -1.93 -18.47
N ASP A 300 -8.44 -0.79 -17.79
CA ASP A 300 -9.42 -0.65 -16.71
C ASP A 300 -10.81 -0.34 -17.34
N SER A 301 -11.85 -1.12 -17.02
CA SER A 301 -13.23 -0.86 -17.48
C SER A 301 -13.99 0.00 -16.46
N THR A 302 -14.77 0.99 -16.92
CA THR A 302 -15.53 1.91 -16.04
C THR A 302 -16.90 1.37 -15.64
N GLY A 303 -17.20 0.09 -15.87
CA GLY A 303 -18.38 -0.59 -15.30
C GLY A 303 -19.74 0.03 -15.65
N THR A 304 -19.91 0.58 -16.86
CA THR A 304 -21.25 0.94 -17.38
C THR A 304 -21.70 -0.02 -18.47
N GLU A 305 -21.64 -1.33 -18.19
CA GLU A 305 -22.49 -2.28 -18.91
C GLU A 305 -23.70 -2.59 -18.04
N GLY A 306 -24.86 -2.13 -18.51
CA GLY A 306 -26.14 -2.30 -17.83
C GLY A 306 -26.40 -3.77 -17.56
N THR A 307 -26.39 -4.13 -16.28
CA THR A 307 -27.02 -5.36 -15.82
C THR A 307 -28.53 -5.19 -15.99
N SER A 308 -29.04 -5.48 -17.19
CA SER A 308 -30.44 -5.78 -17.42
C SER A 308 -30.74 -7.15 -16.80
N LEU A 309 -30.84 -7.22 -15.47
CA LEU A 309 -31.50 -8.34 -14.82
C LEU A 309 -33.01 -8.10 -14.92
N SER A 310 -33.57 -8.64 -16.00
CA SER A 310 -34.97 -9.04 -16.03
C SER A 310 -35.24 -9.96 -14.83
N PRO A 311 -36.25 -9.71 -13.99
CA PRO A 311 -36.54 -10.56 -12.84
C PRO A 311 -37.16 -11.88 -13.33
N SER A 312 -36.33 -12.90 -13.54
CA SER A 312 -36.81 -14.28 -13.61
C SER A 312 -37.13 -14.77 -12.19
N ALA A 313 -38.38 -15.17 -12.01
CA ALA A 313 -39.00 -15.60 -10.77
C ALA A 313 -38.12 -16.55 -9.93
N ALA A 314 -37.84 -16.16 -8.69
CA ALA A 314 -37.28 -17.04 -7.69
C ALA A 314 -38.36 -18.01 -7.16
N THR A 315 -38.22 -19.28 -7.52
CA THR A 315 -38.92 -20.39 -6.85
C THR A 315 -38.39 -20.49 -5.41
N SER A 316 -39.25 -20.22 -4.44
CA SER A 316 -38.99 -20.33 -3.02
C SER A 316 -38.75 -21.78 -2.58
N VAL A 317 -37.53 -22.11 -2.15
CA VAL A 317 -37.26 -23.30 -1.34
C VAL A 317 -37.29 -22.88 0.13
N LYS A 318 -38.35 -23.28 0.83
CA LYS A 318 -38.51 -23.10 2.27
C LYS A 318 -37.66 -24.13 3.01
N MET A 319 -36.67 -23.66 3.78
CA MET A 319 -36.01 -24.46 4.82
C MET A 319 -36.90 -24.48 6.07
N ALA A 320 -37.27 -25.67 6.51
CA ALA A 320 -38.11 -25.92 7.68
C ALA A 320 -37.29 -25.84 8.97
N ILE A 321 -37.70 -24.99 9.91
CA ILE A 321 -37.23 -24.98 11.30
C ILE A 321 -38.29 -25.71 12.13
N SER A 322 -37.94 -26.88 12.67
CA SER A 322 -38.82 -27.69 13.53
C SER A 322 -38.71 -27.21 14.97
N THR A 323 -39.75 -26.55 15.47
CA THR A 323 -39.93 -26.17 16.87
C THR A 323 -40.56 -27.32 17.65
N ILE A 324 -39.86 -27.82 18.68
CA ILE A 324 -40.40 -28.79 19.64
C ILE A 324 -41.34 -28.06 20.61
N VAL A 325 -42.56 -28.59 20.70
CA VAL A 325 -43.71 -28.10 21.46
C VAL A 325 -43.54 -28.31 22.96
N ALA A 326 -43.83 -27.27 23.73
CA ALA A 326 -44.04 -27.33 25.18
C ALA A 326 -45.38 -28.00 25.51
N ALA A 327 -45.37 -28.98 26.40
CA ALA A 327 -46.56 -29.51 27.06
C ALA A 327 -46.47 -29.28 28.57
N LEU A 328 -47.39 -28.46 29.08
CA LEU A 328 -47.71 -28.27 30.49
C LEU A 328 -48.21 -29.58 31.11
N LEU A 329 -47.82 -29.86 32.37
CA LEU A 329 -48.67 -30.53 33.35
C LEU A 329 -48.23 -30.17 34.78
N MET A 330 -49.22 -29.72 35.55
CA MET A 330 -49.14 -29.33 36.97
C MET A 330 -49.07 -30.54 37.90
N ALA A 331 -48.39 -30.40 39.05
CA ALA A 331 -48.78 -30.85 40.41
C ALA A 331 -47.53 -30.67 41.31
N ALA A 332 -47.50 -29.72 42.25
CA ALA A 332 -48.19 -29.66 43.54
C ALA A 332 -47.62 -30.62 44.61
N PHE A 333 -47.22 -29.99 45.72
CA PHE A 333 -47.02 -30.46 47.10
C PHE A 333 -45.61 -30.89 47.59
N ALA A 334 -45.25 -30.18 48.67
CA ALA A 334 -44.27 -30.43 49.73
C ALA A 334 -42.78 -30.22 49.42
#